data_AF-A0A1F3WTS9-F1
#
_entry.id   AF-A0A1F3WTS9-F1
#
_cell.length_a   1.000
_cell.length_b   1.000
_cell.length_c   1.000
_cell.angle_alpha   90.00
_cell.angle_beta   90.00
_cell.angle_gamma   90.00
#
_symmetry.space_group_name_H-M   'P 1'
#
loop_
_entity.id
_entity.type
_entity.pdbx_description
1 polymer ?
#
loop_
_entity_poly.entity_id
_entity_poly.type
_entity_poly.pdbx_seq_one_letter_code
_entity_poly.pdbx_strand_id
1 'polypeptide(L)'
;MKEHAIRSCCLAILMLPTLCLAAGELLLGDAELSTTLEKVRDYQLLDARSADAQRLAPIPFATRYQKLMPIKNCLVLIVADTDAAALAIAQSIPANADRNVFAVKGGAETWQHVSSKTSPQFSLSDSFVIPANTCEQGKPLQELKRNKPWQEPESK
;
A
#
# COMPACT_ATOMS: atom_id res chain seq x y z
N MET A 1 39.36 -56.39 39.40
CA MET A 1 39.58 -56.81 38.01
C MET A 1 38.28 -57.26 37.39
N LYS A 2 37.65 -56.41 36.57
CA LYS A 2 36.74 -56.76 35.47
C LYS A 2 36.32 -55.46 34.78
N GLU A 3 36.78 -55.33 33.54
CA GLU A 3 36.59 -54.20 32.64
C GLU A 3 35.18 -54.27 32.02
N HIS A 4 34.49 -53.13 31.86
CA HIS A 4 33.31 -53.03 31.02
C HIS A 4 33.36 -51.77 30.15
N ALA A 5 33.84 -52.02 28.93
CA ALA A 5 33.31 -51.59 27.64
C ALA A 5 32.63 -50.21 27.52
N ILE A 6 33.36 -49.34 26.82
CA ILE A 6 32.94 -48.13 26.13
C ILE A 6 31.75 -48.42 25.21
N ARG A 7 30.65 -47.66 25.36
CA ARG A 7 29.66 -47.47 24.29
C ARG A 7 29.50 -45.99 24.01
N SER A 8 30.33 -45.55 23.07
CA SER A 8 30.20 -44.30 22.34
C SER A 8 28.86 -44.30 21.60
N CYS A 9 27.95 -43.41 21.98
CA CYS A 9 26.73 -43.13 21.25
C CYS A 9 26.91 -41.76 20.60
N CYS A 10 27.49 -41.75 19.40
CA CYS A 10 27.53 -40.58 18.55
C CYS A 10 26.10 -40.21 18.14
N LEU A 11 25.45 -39.33 18.90
CA LEU A 11 24.22 -38.67 18.46
C LEU A 11 24.61 -37.51 17.54
N ALA A 12 24.81 -37.83 16.27
CA ALA A 12 24.93 -36.82 15.22
C ALA A 12 23.54 -36.20 14.98
N ILE A 13 23.25 -35.10 15.67
CA ILE A 13 22.07 -34.27 15.39
C ILE A 13 22.35 -33.53 14.08
N LEU A 14 21.67 -33.99 13.02
CA LEU A 14 21.60 -33.35 11.71
C LEU A 14 21.09 -31.91 11.88
N MET A 15 21.98 -30.94 11.71
CA MET A 15 21.62 -29.55 11.41
C MET A 15 20.96 -29.53 10.03
N LEU A 16 19.63 -29.52 9.97
CA LEU A 16 18.93 -29.20 8.73
C LEU A 16 19.11 -27.70 8.45
N PRO A 17 19.63 -27.29 7.29
CA PRO A 17 19.51 -25.91 6.86
C PRO A 17 18.04 -25.66 6.49
N THR A 18 17.36 -24.80 7.22
CA THR A 18 16.09 -24.22 6.78
C THR A 18 16.34 -23.47 5.49
N LEU A 19 15.88 -24.04 4.37
CA LEU A 19 15.74 -23.38 3.07
C LEU A 19 14.81 -22.17 3.24
N CYS A 20 15.40 -20.99 3.47
CA CYS A 20 14.70 -19.72 3.38
C CYS A 20 14.86 -19.21 1.95
N LEU A 21 14.15 -19.82 1.00
CA LEU A 21 14.16 -19.43 -0.42
C LEU A 21 12.72 -19.17 -0.87
N ALA A 22 12.32 -17.89 -0.91
CA ALA A 22 11.24 -17.31 -1.74
C ALA A 22 10.81 -15.90 -1.27
N ALA A 23 11.64 -15.11 -0.58
CA ALA A 23 11.27 -13.75 -0.19
C ALA A 23 11.37 -12.71 -1.33
N GLY A 24 12.13 -13.03 -2.39
CA GLY A 24 12.39 -12.10 -3.49
C GLY A 24 11.22 -11.89 -4.46
N GLU A 25 10.33 -12.87 -4.61
CA GLU A 25 9.21 -12.79 -5.57
C GLU A 25 8.12 -11.80 -5.14
N LEU A 26 7.98 -11.59 -3.83
CA LEU A 26 6.98 -10.68 -3.27
C LEU A 26 7.49 -9.23 -3.13
N LEU A 27 8.77 -8.95 -3.41
CA LEU A 27 9.38 -7.63 -3.20
C LEU A 27 9.66 -6.95 -4.55
N LEU A 28 8.83 -5.98 -4.93
CA LEU A 28 8.95 -5.29 -6.20
C LEU A 28 9.84 -4.05 -6.09
N GLY A 29 10.88 -3.98 -6.92
CA GLY A 29 11.68 -2.78 -7.13
C GLY A 29 11.02 -1.80 -8.09
N ASP A 30 11.70 -0.68 -8.38
CA ASP A 30 11.19 0.40 -9.23
C ASP A 30 10.73 -0.09 -10.62
N ALA A 31 11.56 -0.90 -11.27
CA ALA A 31 11.31 -1.39 -12.62
C ALA A 31 10.17 -2.42 -12.66
N GLU A 32 10.19 -3.39 -11.74
CA GLU A 32 9.16 -4.42 -11.64
C GLU A 32 7.82 -3.81 -11.24
N LEU A 33 7.82 -2.86 -10.31
CA LEU A 33 6.62 -2.14 -9.89
C LEU A 33 6.02 -1.32 -11.04
N SER A 34 6.85 -0.59 -11.78
CA SER A 34 6.41 0.18 -12.95
C SER A 34 5.75 -0.73 -14.00
N THR A 35 6.43 -1.83 -14.36
CA THR A 35 5.91 -2.83 -15.33
C THR A 35 4.62 -3.50 -14.83
N THR A 36 4.50 -3.71 -13.52
CA THR A 36 3.30 -4.29 -12.91
C THR A 36 2.12 -3.33 -13.01
N LEU A 37 2.34 -2.05 -12.69
CA LEU A 37 1.31 -1.01 -12.72
C LEU A 37 0.79 -0.72 -14.14
N GLU A 38 1.62 -0.86 -15.17
CA GLU A 38 1.20 -0.72 -16.57
C GLU A 38 0.19 -1.82 -17.03
N LYS A 39 0.21 -2.98 -16.37
CA LYS A 39 -0.61 -4.15 -16.75
C LYS A 39 -1.95 -4.22 -16.02
N VAL A 40 -2.13 -3.42 -14.97
CA VAL A 40 -3.32 -3.46 -14.12
C VAL A 40 -4.10 -2.17 -14.23
N ARG A 41 -5.43 -2.26 -14.08
CA ARG A 41 -6.30 -1.07 -14.04
C ARG A 41 -6.59 -0.60 -12.62
N ASP A 42 -6.64 -1.53 -11.69
CA ASP A 42 -7.00 -1.28 -10.30
C ASP A 42 -5.98 -1.89 -9.34
N TYR A 43 -5.61 -1.13 -8.31
CA TYR A 43 -4.78 -1.59 -7.21
C TYR A 43 -5.27 -1.03 -5.87
N GLN A 44 -4.91 -1.70 -4.78
CA GLN A 44 -5.05 -1.21 -3.41
C GLN A 44 -3.66 -0.98 -2.83
N LEU A 45 -3.34 0.28 -2.52
CA LEU A 45 -2.12 0.63 -1.83
C LEU A 45 -2.36 0.68 -0.32
N LEU A 46 -1.57 -0.06 0.44
CA LEU A 46 -1.62 -0.12 1.89
C LEU A 46 -0.39 0.56 2.50
N ASP A 47 -0.63 1.64 3.24
CA ASP A 47 0.41 2.30 4.02
C ASP A 47 0.50 1.63 5.39
N ALA A 48 1.54 0.84 5.58
CA ALA A 48 1.88 0.12 6.79
C ALA A 48 3.09 0.72 7.53
N ARG A 49 3.49 1.94 7.18
CA ARG A 49 4.51 2.69 7.92
C ARG A 49 4.05 3.01 9.34
N SER A 50 4.98 3.47 10.17
CA SER A 50 4.67 3.96 11.52
C SER A 50 3.62 5.07 11.48
N ALA A 51 2.85 5.21 12.56
CA ALA A 51 1.81 6.23 12.67
C ALA A 51 2.37 7.65 12.49
N ASP A 52 3.61 7.88 12.93
CA ASP A 52 4.30 9.16 12.75
C ASP A 52 4.66 9.41 11.28
N ALA A 53 5.20 8.41 10.57
CA ALA A 53 5.50 8.54 9.14
C ALA A 53 4.23 8.76 8.30
N GLN A 54 3.14 8.04 8.63
CA GLN A 54 1.83 8.24 8.02
C GLN A 54 1.28 9.66 8.22
N ARG A 55 1.50 10.24 9.41
CA ARG A 55 1.03 11.59 9.74
C ARG A 55 1.91 12.68 9.10
N LEU A 56 3.23 12.50 9.10
CA LEU A 56 4.18 13.50 8.62
C LEU A 56 4.20 13.62 7.09
N ALA A 57 4.10 12.49 6.39
CA ALA A 57 4.10 12.45 4.94
C ALA A 57 3.08 11.42 4.44
N PRO A 58 1.78 11.76 4.45
CA PRO A 58 0.72 10.86 3.97
C PRO A 58 0.94 10.48 2.49
N ILE A 59 0.76 9.21 2.15
CA ILE A 59 0.79 8.77 0.76
C ILE A 59 -0.63 8.96 0.17
N PRO A 60 -0.80 9.77 -0.89
CA PRO A 60 -2.10 9.97 -1.51
C PRO A 60 -2.73 8.66 -1.97
N PHE A 61 -4.03 8.51 -1.75
CA PHE A 61 -4.84 7.33 -2.13
C PHE A 61 -4.42 6.00 -1.47
N ALA A 62 -3.44 6.00 -0.56
CA ALA A 62 -3.13 4.85 0.26
C ALA A 62 -4.18 4.67 1.37
N THR A 63 -4.55 3.42 1.64
CA THR A 63 -5.32 3.08 2.84
C THR A 63 -4.37 2.74 3.97
N ARG A 64 -4.59 3.29 5.16
CA ARG A 64 -3.83 2.92 6.36
C ARG A 64 -4.00 1.42 6.67
N TYR A 65 -2.90 0.69 6.74
CA TYR A 65 -2.92 -0.73 7.08
C TYR A 65 -3.33 -0.96 8.53
N GLN A 66 -4.24 -1.91 8.74
CA GLN A 66 -4.60 -2.45 10.05
C GLN A 66 -4.80 -3.97 9.91
N LYS A 67 -4.45 -4.75 10.94
CA LYS A 67 -4.41 -6.22 10.90
C LYS A 67 -5.73 -6.91 10.47
N LEU A 68 -6.86 -6.19 10.54
CA LEU A 68 -8.20 -6.70 10.22
C LEU A 68 -8.94 -5.83 9.19
N MET A 69 -8.23 -4.98 8.44
CA MET A 69 -8.88 -4.16 7.43
C MET A 69 -9.36 -5.00 6.23
N PRO A 70 -10.41 -4.57 5.52
CA PRO A 70 -10.78 -5.20 4.26
C PRO A 70 -9.67 -5.10 3.21
N ILE A 71 -9.30 -6.25 2.63
CA ILE A 71 -8.33 -6.33 1.52
C ILE A 71 -9.10 -6.68 0.24
N LYS A 72 -8.96 -5.85 -0.80
CA LYS A 72 -9.64 -6.02 -2.08
C LYS A 72 -9.08 -7.22 -2.86
N ASN A 73 -9.91 -7.82 -3.70
CA ASN A 73 -9.48 -8.82 -4.69
C ASN A 73 -8.94 -8.11 -5.94
N CYS A 74 -7.74 -7.55 -5.82
CA CYS A 74 -7.00 -6.93 -6.92
C CYS A 74 -5.50 -7.00 -6.64
N LEU A 75 -4.68 -6.21 -7.36
CA LEU A 75 -3.29 -5.99 -6.98
C LEU A 75 -3.23 -5.23 -5.64
N VAL A 76 -2.57 -5.79 -4.64
CA VAL A 76 -2.35 -5.16 -3.33
C VAL A 76 -0.87 -4.84 -3.17
N LEU A 77 -0.56 -3.58 -2.90
CA LEU A 77 0.80 -3.08 -2.72
C LEU A 77 1.00 -2.64 -1.28
N ILE A 78 2.05 -3.13 -0.63
CA ILE A 78 2.39 -2.82 0.77
C ILE A 78 3.59 -1.89 0.81
N VAL A 79 3.41 -0.72 1.41
CA VAL A 79 4.49 0.22 1.73
C VAL A 79 4.70 0.22 3.25
N ALA A 80 5.93 -0.02 3.70
CA ALA A 80 6.29 0.03 5.12
C ALA A 80 7.62 0.77 5.32
N ASP A 81 8.02 0.98 6.59
CA ASP A 81 9.27 1.68 6.93
C ASP A 81 10.52 0.86 6.54
N THR A 82 10.36 -0.46 6.40
CA THR A 82 11.44 -1.36 5.96
C THR A 82 10.90 -2.42 5.01
N ASP A 83 11.75 -2.89 4.10
CA ASP A 83 11.43 -4.00 3.19
C ASP A 83 10.99 -5.26 3.95
N ALA A 84 11.66 -5.55 5.07
CA ALA A 84 11.33 -6.70 5.92
C ALA A 84 9.91 -6.60 6.51
N ALA A 85 9.50 -5.42 6.98
CA ALA A 85 8.16 -5.20 7.48
C ALA A 85 7.10 -5.30 6.38
N ALA A 86 7.37 -4.71 5.20
CA ALA A 86 6.48 -4.80 4.06
C ALA A 86 6.28 -6.25 3.61
N LEU A 87 7.38 -7.03 3.55
CA LEU A 87 7.36 -8.46 3.21
C LEU A 87 6.57 -9.29 4.21
N ALA A 88 6.79 -9.08 5.52
CA ALA A 88 6.08 -9.82 6.55
C ALA A 88 4.55 -9.59 6.45
N ILE A 89 4.14 -8.37 6.13
CA ILE A 89 2.73 -8.04 5.92
C ILE A 89 2.22 -8.68 4.63
N ALA A 90 2.94 -8.57 3.52
CA ALA A 90 2.56 -9.19 2.25
C ALA A 90 2.33 -10.70 2.38
N GLN A 91 3.24 -11.40 3.09
CA GLN A 91 3.14 -12.83 3.37
C GLN A 91 1.97 -13.21 4.29
N SER A 92 1.55 -12.29 5.17
CA SER A 92 0.42 -12.53 6.08
C SER A 92 -0.95 -12.45 5.39
N ILE A 93 -1.02 -11.84 4.20
CA ILE A 93 -2.25 -11.69 3.45
C ILE A 93 -2.39 -12.89 2.50
N PRO A 94 -3.45 -13.71 2.62
CA PRO A 94 -3.60 -14.87 1.77
C PRO A 94 -3.85 -14.44 0.32
N ALA A 95 -2.99 -14.89 -0.60
CA ALA A 95 -3.23 -14.76 -2.02
C ALA A 95 -4.46 -15.60 -2.45
N ASN A 96 -5.13 -15.17 -3.50
CA ASN A 96 -6.18 -15.95 -4.15
C ASN A 96 -6.13 -15.70 -5.67
N ALA A 97 -6.97 -16.39 -6.45
CA ALA A 97 -6.96 -16.27 -7.91
C ALA A 97 -7.12 -14.84 -8.43
N ASP A 98 -7.80 -13.98 -7.66
CA ASP A 98 -8.12 -12.60 -8.02
C ASP A 98 -7.29 -11.57 -7.22
N ARG A 99 -6.35 -12.02 -6.38
CA ARG A 99 -5.56 -11.17 -5.49
C ARG A 99 -4.09 -11.55 -5.51
N ASN A 100 -3.27 -10.61 -5.96
CA ASN A 100 -1.82 -10.68 -5.88
C ASN A 100 -1.34 -9.61 -4.88
N VAL A 101 -0.48 -9.99 -3.95
CA VAL A 101 0.01 -9.09 -2.89
C VAL A 101 1.52 -8.96 -3.00
N PHE A 102 2.01 -7.72 -3.05
CA PHE A 102 3.44 -7.44 -3.14
C PHE A 102 3.87 -6.35 -2.14
N ALA A 103 5.07 -6.50 -1.61
CA ALA A 103 5.80 -5.47 -0.90
C ALA A 103 6.50 -4.53 -1.90
N VAL A 104 6.51 -3.23 -1.61
CA VAL A 104 7.26 -2.23 -2.37
C VAL A 104 8.65 -2.11 -1.75
N LYS A 105 9.68 -2.52 -2.51
CA LYS A 105 11.09 -2.34 -2.14
C LYS A 105 11.41 -0.85 -2.03
N GLY A 106 12.10 -0.44 -0.97
CA GLY A 106 12.40 0.98 -0.74
C GLY A 106 11.18 1.80 -0.26
N GLY A 107 10.03 1.15 -0.03
CA GLY A 107 8.86 1.74 0.60
C GLY A 107 8.33 2.99 -0.11
N ALA A 108 8.13 4.06 0.66
CA ALA A 108 7.44 5.26 0.20
C ALA A 108 8.21 6.03 -0.90
N GLU A 109 9.54 6.01 -0.86
CA GLU A 109 10.38 6.70 -1.85
C GLU A 109 10.21 6.07 -3.24
N THR A 110 10.32 4.74 -3.32
CA THR A 110 10.09 4.00 -4.56
C THR A 110 8.65 4.14 -5.05
N TRP A 111 7.67 4.07 -4.15
CA TRP A 111 6.28 4.34 -4.52
C TRP A 111 6.11 5.73 -5.14
N GLN A 112 6.66 6.77 -4.53
CA GLN A 112 6.55 8.14 -5.02
C GLN A 112 7.23 8.31 -6.37
N HIS A 113 8.41 7.71 -6.56
CA HIS A 113 9.12 7.76 -7.83
C HIS A 113 8.34 7.08 -8.96
N VAL A 114 7.78 5.89 -8.71
CA VAL A 114 6.98 5.17 -9.72
C VAL A 114 5.65 5.87 -10.00
N SER A 115 4.90 6.24 -8.95
CA SER A 115 3.60 6.90 -9.09
C SER A 115 3.67 8.28 -9.73
N SER A 116 4.82 8.97 -9.67
CA SER A 116 5.02 10.23 -10.40
C SER A 116 5.09 10.06 -11.93
N LYS A 117 5.45 8.86 -12.39
CA LYS A 117 5.55 8.50 -13.82
C LYS A 117 4.25 7.92 -14.35
N THR A 118 3.49 7.27 -13.48
CA THR A 118 2.18 6.72 -13.82
C THR A 118 1.14 7.84 -13.75
N SER A 119 0.64 8.30 -14.89
CA SER A 119 -0.48 9.24 -14.93
C SER A 119 -1.62 8.68 -14.06
N PRO A 120 -2.21 9.45 -13.12
CA PRO A 120 -3.34 8.95 -12.37
C PRO A 120 -4.47 8.69 -13.36
N GLN A 121 -4.69 7.42 -13.69
CA GLN A 121 -5.87 6.99 -14.44
C GLN A 121 -7.07 6.90 -13.49
N PHE A 122 -7.17 7.87 -12.57
CA PHE A 122 -8.41 8.15 -11.89
C PHE A 122 -9.22 8.98 -12.88
N SER A 123 -10.11 8.31 -13.62
CA SER A 123 -11.30 9.01 -14.09
C SER A 123 -12.07 9.42 -12.85
N LEU A 124 -11.81 10.64 -12.36
CA LEU A 124 -12.86 11.36 -11.66
C LEU A 124 -14.04 11.30 -12.63
N SER A 125 -15.13 10.66 -12.23
CA SER A 125 -16.37 10.80 -12.97
C SER A 125 -16.62 12.32 -13.06
N ASP A 126 -16.61 12.87 -14.28
CA ASP A 126 -16.81 14.30 -14.56
C ASP A 126 -18.13 14.85 -13.99
N SER A 127 -18.97 13.99 -13.42
CA SER A 127 -20.20 14.37 -12.74
C SER A 127 -20.15 14.01 -11.25
N PHE A 128 -19.78 14.98 -10.42
CA PHE A 128 -20.32 15.04 -9.06
C PHE A 128 -21.66 15.78 -9.13
N VAL A 129 -22.76 15.02 -9.20
CA VAL A 129 -24.11 15.59 -9.13
C VAL A 129 -24.52 15.61 -7.66
N ILE A 130 -24.67 16.81 -7.08
CA ILE A 130 -25.40 16.96 -5.81
C ILE A 130 -26.87 16.67 -6.14
N PRO A 131 -27.49 15.59 -5.59
CA PRO A 131 -28.89 15.33 -5.83
C PRO A 131 -29.74 16.51 -5.34
N ALA A 132 -30.67 16.96 -6.19
CA ALA A 132 -31.49 18.17 -6.03
C ALA A 132 -32.42 18.20 -4.80
N ASN A 133 -32.33 17.22 -3.90
CA ASN A 133 -33.21 17.05 -2.76
C ASN A 133 -32.51 17.33 -1.41
N THR A 134 -31.44 18.12 -1.41
CA THR A 134 -31.00 18.78 -0.18
C THR A 134 -31.62 20.16 -0.12
N CYS A 135 -32.68 20.21 0.69
CA CYS A 135 -33.37 21.40 1.20
C CYS A 135 -34.52 21.92 0.33
N GLU A 136 -35.63 22.16 1.03
CA GLU A 136 -36.59 23.23 0.75
C GLU A 136 -35.99 24.38 -0.05
N GLN A 137 -36.76 24.86 -1.03
CA GLN A 137 -36.35 25.82 -2.03
C GLN A 137 -35.90 27.15 -1.40
N GLY A 138 -34.59 27.39 -1.41
CA GLY A 138 -33.98 28.70 -1.16
C GLY A 138 -33.02 29.06 -2.29
N LYS A 139 -32.90 30.36 -2.60
CA LYS A 139 -31.91 30.83 -3.58
C LYS A 139 -30.49 30.54 -3.06
N PRO A 140 -29.58 30.05 -3.92
CA PRO A 140 -28.21 29.72 -3.51
C PRO A 140 -27.51 30.96 -2.94
N LEU A 141 -26.83 30.79 -1.80
CA LEU A 141 -26.18 31.87 -1.07
C LEU A 141 -25.03 32.52 -1.87
N GLN A 142 -24.45 31.81 -2.85
CA GLN A 142 -23.35 32.33 -3.65
C GLN A 142 -23.23 31.60 -5.01
N GLU A 143 -23.40 32.35 -6.10
CA GLU A 143 -23.02 31.90 -7.46
C GLU A 143 -21.62 32.44 -7.78
N LEU A 144 -20.61 31.57 -7.79
CA LEU A 144 -19.26 31.92 -8.21
C LEU A 144 -19.21 32.05 -9.74
N LYS A 145 -19.38 33.26 -10.26
CA LYS A 145 -19.13 33.60 -11.67
C LYS A 145 -17.63 33.88 -11.85
N ARG A 146 -16.95 33.01 -12.60
CA ARG A 146 -15.49 33.04 -12.88
C ARG A 146 -14.98 34.36 -13.49
N ASN A 147 -15.85 35.26 -13.97
CA ASN A 147 -15.46 36.41 -14.78
C ASN A 147 -15.57 37.76 -14.05
N LYS A 148 -15.74 37.80 -12.72
CA LYS A 148 -15.76 39.06 -11.97
C LYS A 148 -14.41 39.29 -11.28
N PRO A 149 -13.72 40.42 -11.54
CA PRO A 149 -12.55 40.80 -10.77
C PRO A 149 -12.96 41.00 -9.30
N TRP A 150 -12.11 40.54 -8.38
CA TRP A 150 -12.25 40.79 -6.96
C TRP A 150 -12.36 42.30 -6.69
N GLN A 151 -13.40 42.70 -5.97
CA GLN A 151 -13.50 44.03 -5.39
C GLN A 151 -13.43 43.89 -3.87
N GLU A 152 -12.52 44.65 -3.28
CA GLU A 152 -12.26 44.67 -1.85
C GLU A 152 -13.42 45.39 -1.13
N PRO A 153 -13.98 44.82 -0.05
CA PRO A 153 -15.12 45.41 0.63
C PRO A 153 -14.71 46.64 1.44
N GLU A 154 -15.36 47.78 1.20
CA GLU A 154 -15.20 48.98 2.02
C GLU A 154 -15.76 48.74 3.43
N SER A 155 -14.93 49.05 4.43
CA SER A 155 -15.28 49.03 5.84
C SER A 155 -16.18 50.20 6.21
N LYS A 156 -17.24 49.92 6.97
CA LYS A 156 -17.94 50.91 7.80
C LYS A 156 -17.73 50.57 9.26
#